data_AF-H1VGY9-F1
#
_entry.id   AF-H1VGY9-F1
#
_cell.length_a   1.000
_cell.length_b   1.000
_cell.length_c   1.000
_cell.angle_alpha   90.00
_cell.angle_beta   90.00
_cell.angle_gamma   90.00
#
_symmetry.space_group_name_H-M   'P 1'
#
loop_
_entity.id
_entity.type
_entity.pdbx_description
1 polymer ?
#
loop_
_entity_poly.entity_id
_entity_poly.type
_entity_poly.pdbx_seq_one_letter_code
_entity_poly.pdbx_strand_id
1 'polypeptide(L)'
;GDTLGLPHAETHSIFLPHSIAYNAQSFSGDIRARLSSALAQSTEDSAEGIVAGLNELLRLLEIPVGLKNIGMQEADIDRVADIASETPYWNPRPLEKTKIREIIRRAWAGEQARADL
;
A
#
# COMPACT_ATOMS: atom_id res chain seq x y z
N GLY A 1 -0.67 8.11 16.59
CA GLY A 1 -1.53 9.09 15.93
C GLY A 1 -0.65 9.86 14.99
N ASP A 2 -0.73 9.55 13.71
CA ASP A 2 0.13 10.16 12.69
C ASP A 2 -0.55 11.41 12.10
N THR A 3 0.23 12.28 11.47
CA THR A 3 0.02 13.55 10.71
C THR A 3 -1.41 14.08 10.43
N LEU A 4 -2.43 13.24 10.35
CA LEU A 4 -3.84 13.58 10.03
C LEU A 4 -4.86 13.17 11.11
N GLY A 5 -4.43 12.55 12.23
CA GLY A 5 -5.34 12.10 13.30
C GLY A 5 -6.24 10.93 12.91
N LEU A 6 -5.93 10.22 11.82
CA LEU A 6 -6.69 9.08 11.33
C LEU A 6 -6.57 7.85 12.25
N PRO A 7 -7.58 6.95 12.26
CA PRO A 7 -7.48 5.66 12.93
C PRO A 7 -6.27 4.87 12.45
N HIS A 8 -5.37 4.52 13.38
CA HIS A 8 -4.05 3.97 13.06
C HIS A 8 -4.14 2.60 12.37
N ALA A 9 -4.96 1.69 12.90
CA ALA A 9 -5.09 0.33 12.38
C ALA A 9 -5.69 0.31 10.96
N GLU A 10 -6.72 1.11 10.73
CA GLU A 10 -7.42 1.22 9.45
C GLU A 10 -6.52 1.88 8.40
N THR A 11 -5.82 2.95 8.76
CA THR A 11 -4.86 3.60 7.85
C THR A 11 -3.78 2.62 7.41
N HIS A 12 -3.18 1.88 8.36
CA HIS A 12 -2.17 0.87 8.02
C HIS A 12 -2.73 -0.26 7.17
N SER A 13 -3.94 -0.74 7.48
CA SER A 13 -4.56 -1.84 6.73
C SER A 13 -4.87 -1.44 5.29
N ILE A 14 -5.36 -0.21 5.08
CA ILE A 14 -5.62 0.34 3.74
C ILE A 14 -4.31 0.53 2.97
N PHE A 15 -3.26 1.03 3.63
CA PHE A 15 -2.01 1.42 2.96
C PHE A 15 -1.08 0.23 2.66
N LEU A 16 -1.15 -0.84 3.47
CA LEU A 16 -0.26 -1.99 3.40
C LEU A 16 -0.16 -2.64 2.01
N PRO A 17 -1.26 -2.95 1.30
CA PRO A 17 -1.17 -3.57 -0.03
C PRO A 17 -0.49 -2.66 -1.05
N HIS A 18 -0.73 -1.34 -0.98
CA HIS A 18 -0.11 -0.39 -1.90
C HIS A 18 1.40 -0.27 -1.65
N SER A 19 1.83 -0.25 -0.39
CA SER A 19 3.25 -0.28 -0.02
C SER A 19 3.95 -1.57 -0.46
N ILE A 20 3.29 -2.72 -0.27
CA ILE A 20 3.81 -4.00 -0.74
C ILE A 20 3.89 -4.01 -2.26
N ALA A 21 2.85 -3.54 -2.97
CA ALA A 21 2.86 -3.46 -4.43
C ALA A 21 4.00 -2.61 -4.98
N TYR A 22 4.31 -1.49 -4.32
CA TYR A 22 5.45 -0.64 -4.69
C TYR A 22 6.80 -1.35 -4.54
N ASN A 23 6.97 -2.07 -3.42
CA ASN A 23 8.23 -2.72 -3.08
C ASN A 23 8.39 -4.12 -3.69
N ALA A 24 7.30 -4.74 -4.15
CA ALA A 24 7.31 -6.11 -4.68
C ALA A 24 8.29 -6.29 -5.85
N GLN A 25 8.47 -5.26 -6.68
CA GLN A 25 9.46 -5.26 -7.77
C GLN A 25 10.91 -5.41 -7.26
N SER A 26 11.21 -4.89 -6.07
CA SER A 26 12.54 -4.96 -5.45
C SER A 26 12.75 -6.20 -4.58
N PHE A 27 11.71 -7.00 -4.34
CA PHE A 27 11.84 -8.24 -3.56
C PHE A 27 12.54 -9.33 -4.37
N SER A 28 13.47 -10.04 -3.72
CA SER A 28 14.07 -11.26 -4.26
C SER A 28 13.04 -12.38 -4.37
N GLY A 29 13.33 -13.39 -5.21
CA GLY A 29 12.44 -14.55 -5.40
C GLY A 29 12.08 -15.26 -4.10
N ASP A 30 13.04 -15.40 -3.17
CA ASP A 30 12.81 -16.04 -1.87
C ASP A 30 11.78 -15.29 -1.00
N ILE A 31 11.82 -13.95 -1.03
CA ILE A 31 10.86 -13.12 -0.28
C ILE A 31 9.47 -13.27 -0.91
N ARG A 32 9.37 -13.27 -2.24
CA ARG A 32 8.10 -13.45 -2.96
C ARG A 32 7.48 -14.81 -2.66
N ALA A 33 8.26 -15.89 -2.71
CA ALA A 33 7.80 -17.23 -2.39
C ALA A 33 7.31 -17.36 -0.93
N ARG A 34 8.01 -16.72 0.03
CA ARG A 34 7.57 -16.69 1.43
C ARG A 34 6.26 -15.91 1.62
N LEU A 35 6.11 -14.77 0.96
CA LEU A 35 4.89 -13.97 1.02
C LEU A 35 3.71 -14.70 0.38
N SER A 36 3.92 -15.28 -0.80
CA SER A 36 2.93 -16.07 -1.52
C SER A 36 2.47 -17.28 -0.72
N SER A 37 3.40 -18.03 -0.11
CA SER A 37 3.03 -19.19 0.75
C SER A 37 2.32 -18.80 2.06
N ALA A 38 2.57 -17.60 2.60
CA ALA A 38 1.86 -17.09 3.77
C ALA A 38 0.45 -16.58 3.43
N LEU A 39 0.24 -16.08 2.21
CA LEU A 39 -1.03 -15.58 1.71
C LEU A 39 -1.76 -16.69 0.98
N ALA A 40 -2.64 -17.42 1.67
CA ALA A 40 -3.40 -18.53 1.07
C ALA A 40 -4.28 -18.13 -0.14
N GLN A 41 -4.47 -16.82 -0.37
CA GLN A 41 -5.19 -16.24 -1.51
C GLN A 41 -4.27 -15.89 -2.70
N SER A 42 -2.95 -16.00 -2.55
CA SER A 42 -1.99 -15.76 -3.63
C SER A 42 -2.03 -16.91 -4.63
N THR A 43 -2.24 -16.58 -5.92
CA THR A 43 -2.31 -17.60 -6.98
C THR A 43 -0.96 -17.90 -7.61
N GLU A 44 0.03 -17.02 -7.42
CA GLU A 44 1.34 -17.09 -8.06
C GLU A 44 2.42 -16.42 -7.20
N ASP A 45 3.68 -16.85 -7.32
CA ASP A 45 4.85 -16.22 -6.70
C ASP A 45 5.30 -14.94 -7.45
N SER A 46 4.39 -14.34 -8.22
CA SER A 46 4.58 -13.08 -8.93
C SER A 46 4.24 -11.89 -8.01
N ALA A 47 4.74 -10.70 -8.35
CA ALA A 47 4.41 -9.49 -7.59
C ALA A 47 2.90 -9.21 -7.67
N GLU A 48 2.31 -9.46 -8.83
CA GLU A 48 0.90 -9.34 -9.15
C GLU A 48 0.06 -10.33 -8.33
N GLY A 49 0.48 -11.59 -8.24
CA GLY A 49 -0.19 -12.63 -7.44
C GLY A 49 -0.24 -12.31 -5.95
N ILE A 50 0.88 -11.85 -5.38
CA ILE A 50 0.97 -11.44 -3.97
C ILE A 50 0.04 -10.26 -3.69
N VAL A 51 0.03 -9.25 -4.57
CA VAL A 51 -0.82 -8.07 -4.42
C VAL A 51 -2.30 -8.42 -4.58
N ALA A 52 -2.64 -9.31 -5.52
CA ALA A 52 -3.99 -9.82 -5.67
C ALA A 52 -4.47 -10.56 -4.40
N GLY A 53 -3.62 -11.42 -3.83
CA GLY A 53 -3.90 -12.12 -2.58
C GLY A 53 -4.14 -11.19 -1.39
N LEU A 54 -3.37 -10.09 -1.28
CA LEU A 54 -3.57 -9.06 -0.25
C LEU A 54 -4.88 -8.28 -0.43
N ASN A 55 -5.20 -7.90 -1.67
CA ASN A 55 -6.47 -7.24 -1.97
C ASN A 55 -7.66 -8.15 -1.61
N GLU A 56 -7.57 -9.45 -1.89
CA GLU A 56 -8.61 -10.41 -1.54
C GLU A 56 -8.71 -10.63 -0.03
N LEU A 57 -7.59 -10.69 0.68
CA LEU A 57 -7.58 -10.78 2.15
C LEU A 57 -8.30 -9.59 2.80
N LEU A 58 -8.02 -8.36 2.35
CA LEU A 58 -8.72 -7.18 2.85
C LEU A 58 -10.22 -7.23 2.59
N ARG A 59 -10.63 -7.74 1.41
CA ARG A 59 -12.03 -7.94 1.05
C ARG A 59 -12.71 -8.95 1.98
N LEU A 60 -12.03 -10.07 2.28
CA LEU A 60 -12.55 -11.11 3.18
C LEU A 60 -12.66 -10.64 4.63
N LEU A 61 -11.76 -9.76 5.06
CA LEU A 61 -11.78 -9.15 6.40
C LEU A 61 -12.75 -7.96 6.50
N GLU A 62 -13.44 -7.61 5.42
CA GLU A 62 -14.37 -6.47 5.32
C GLU A 62 -13.75 -5.15 5.80
N ILE A 63 -12.44 -5.01 5.62
CA ILE A 63 -11.72 -3.80 6.03
C ILE A 63 -12.14 -2.67 5.06
N PRO A 64 -12.58 -1.52 5.58
CA PRO A 64 -12.96 -0.40 4.73
C PRO A 64 -11.76 0.00 3.87
N VAL A 65 -11.95 0.00 2.56
CA VAL A 65 -10.97 0.50 1.60
C VAL A 65 -11.18 1.99 1.38
N GLY A 66 -10.10 2.74 1.14
CA GLY A 66 -10.18 4.17 0.84
C GLY A 66 -9.97 5.07 2.05
N LEU A 67 -8.86 5.82 2.09
CA LEU A 67 -8.60 6.79 3.15
C LEU A 67 -9.67 7.89 3.22
N LYS A 68 -10.36 8.18 2.11
CA LYS A 68 -11.51 9.09 2.08
C LYS A 68 -12.63 8.68 3.03
N ASN A 69 -12.82 7.37 3.23
CA ASN A 69 -13.90 6.82 4.06
C ASN A 69 -13.60 6.93 5.55
N ILE A 70 -12.34 7.16 5.92
CA ILE A 70 -11.90 7.38 7.30
C ILE A 70 -11.57 8.85 7.61
N GLY A 71 -11.91 9.77 6.69
CA GLY A 71 -11.85 11.21 6.91
C GLY A 71 -10.66 11.95 6.27
N MET A 72 -9.84 11.29 5.44
CA MET A 72 -8.77 11.98 4.70
C MET A 72 -9.34 12.83 3.56
N GLN A 73 -8.90 14.10 3.46
CA GLN A 73 -9.29 14.97 2.35
C GLN A 73 -8.38 14.75 1.14
N GLU A 74 -8.92 14.97 -0.07
CA GLU A 74 -8.12 14.85 -1.30
C GLU A 74 -6.96 15.86 -1.33
N ALA A 75 -7.18 17.06 -0.77
CA ALA A 75 -6.15 18.09 -0.64
C ALA A 75 -4.97 17.67 0.26
N ASP A 76 -5.16 16.67 1.13
CA ASP A 76 -4.08 16.16 1.98
C ASP A 76 -3.11 15.25 1.22
N ILE A 77 -3.45 14.76 0.01
CA ILE A 77 -2.61 13.84 -0.76
C ILE A 77 -1.24 14.45 -1.05
N ASP A 78 -1.21 15.70 -1.53
CA ASP A 78 0.04 16.39 -1.88
C ASP A 78 0.88 16.65 -0.63
N ARG A 79 0.24 17.12 0.45
CA ARG A 79 0.89 17.36 1.74
C ARG A 79 1.49 16.09 2.33
N VAL A 80 0.77 14.96 2.29
CA VAL A 80 1.28 13.67 2.82
C VAL A 80 2.42 13.15 1.94
N ALA A 81 2.34 13.32 0.62
CA ALA A 81 3.41 12.93 -0.28
C ALA A 81 4.69 13.76 -0.05
N ASP A 82 4.56 15.04 0.24
CA ASP A 82 5.68 15.93 0.60
C ASP A 82 6.35 15.44 1.88
N ILE A 83 5.59 15.25 2.96
CA ILE A 83 6.11 14.79 4.25
C ILE A 83 6.78 13.41 4.13
N ALA A 84 6.17 12.49 3.39
CA ALA A 84 6.74 11.15 3.15
C ALA A 84 8.04 11.21 2.33
N SER A 85 8.21 12.23 1.48
CA SER A 85 9.42 12.45 0.68
C SER A 85 10.52 13.19 1.45
N GLU A 86 10.16 14.03 2.42
CA GLU A 86 11.09 14.82 3.24
C GLU A 86 11.69 14.04 4.41
N THR A 87 11.00 12.99 4.86
CA THR A 87 11.48 12.07 5.91
C THR A 87 11.70 10.65 5.36
N PRO A 88 12.59 10.46 4.37
CA PRO A 88 12.81 9.15 3.79
C PRO A 88 13.47 8.23 4.82
N TYR A 89 12.70 7.27 5.34
CA TYR A 89 13.27 6.10 6.02
C TYR A 89 13.87 5.16 4.97
N TRP A 90 14.80 4.30 5.39
CA TRP A 90 15.37 3.30 4.48
C TRP A 90 14.24 2.40 3.91
N ASN A 91 14.13 2.36 2.58
CA ASN A 91 13.17 1.52 1.86
C ASN A 91 13.92 0.74 0.76
N PRO A 92 13.64 -0.56 0.54
CA PRO A 92 14.33 -1.38 -0.45
C PRO A 92 14.24 -0.84 -1.88
N ARG A 93 13.22 -0.02 -2.16
CA ARG A 93 13.08 0.74 -3.40
C ARG A 93 13.24 2.24 -3.12
N PRO A 94 14.01 3.00 -3.92
CA PRO A 94 14.08 4.45 -3.80
C PRO A 94 12.67 5.06 -3.78
N LEU A 95 12.43 5.98 -2.84
CA LEU A 95 11.14 6.63 -2.69
C LEU A 95 11.10 7.85 -3.62
N GLU A 96 10.34 7.74 -4.71
CA GLU A 96 10.12 8.84 -5.65
C GLU A 96 8.80 9.55 -5.31
N LYS A 97 8.85 10.86 -5.09
CA LYS A 97 7.68 11.68 -4.70
C LYS A 97 6.45 11.45 -5.58
N THR A 98 6.64 11.39 -6.90
CA THR A 98 5.56 11.17 -7.88
C THR A 98 4.88 9.80 -7.68
N LYS A 99 5.66 8.75 -7.40
CA LYS A 99 5.15 7.40 -7.16
C LYS A 99 4.49 7.28 -5.78
N ILE A 100 5.07 7.90 -4.76
CA ILE A 100 4.48 7.98 -3.41
C ILE A 100 3.12 8.68 -3.47
N ARG A 101 3.04 9.81 -4.17
CA ARG A 101 1.80 10.54 -4.36
C ARG A 101 0.72 9.67 -5.02
N GLU A 102 1.09 8.90 -6.05
CA GLU A 102 0.14 8.00 -6.73
C GLU A 102 -0.31 6.84 -5.82
N ILE A 103 0.58 6.29 -5.00
CA ILE A 103 0.22 5.30 -3.97
C ILE A 103 -0.82 5.89 -3.00
N ILE A 104 -0.57 7.08 -2.48
CA ILE A 104 -1.48 7.76 -1.55
C ILE A 104 -2.82 8.05 -2.23
N ARG A 105 -2.81 8.48 -3.50
CA ARG A 105 -4.04 8.73 -4.28
C ARG A 105 -4.88 7.46 -4.45
N ARG A 106 -4.26 6.33 -4.81
CA ARG A 106 -4.94 5.03 -4.94
C ARG A 106 -5.53 4.57 -3.62
N ALA A 107 -4.74 4.65 -2.55
CA ALA A 107 -5.17 4.33 -1.19
C ALA A 107 -6.30 5.24 -0.72
N TRP A 108 -6.29 6.53 -1.08
CA TRP A 108 -7.35 7.48 -0.79
C TRP A 108 -8.65 7.16 -1.54
N ALA A 109 -8.54 6.89 -2.85
CA ALA A 109 -9.68 6.58 -3.70
C ALA A 109 -10.39 5.27 -3.32
N GLY A 110 -9.66 4.36 -2.67
CA GLY A 110 -10.11 2.99 -2.38
C GLY A 110 -9.90 2.05 -3.57
N GLU A 111 -8.94 2.36 -4.43
CA GLU A 111 -8.58 1.49 -5.55
C GLU A 111 -7.83 0.26 -5.06
N GLN A 112 -7.95 -0.85 -5.79
CA GLN A 112 -7.10 -2.02 -5.53
C GLN A 112 -5.62 -1.69 -5.79
N ALA A 113 -4.74 -2.24 -4.95
CA ALA A 113 -3.31 -2.11 -5.15
C ALA A 113 -2.86 -2.84 -6.43
N ARG A 114 -1.88 -2.27 -7.14
CA ARG A 114 -1.31 -2.78 -8.39
C ARG A 114 0.19 -2.52 -8.39
N ALA A 115 0.97 -3.44 -8.93
CA ALA A 115 2.44 -3.40 -8.98
C ALA A 115 2.99 -2.74 -10.26
N ASP A 116 2.29 -1.73 -10.79
CA ASP A 116 2.55 -1.09 -12.10
C ASP A 116 3.26 0.28 -11.99
N LEU A 117 3.81 0.60 -10.81
CA LEU A 117 4.55 1.85 -10.52
C LEU A 117 6.07 1.65 -10.54
#